data_AF-A0A9N8WSF0-F1
#
_entry.id   AF-A0A9N8WSF0-F1
#
_cell.length_a   1.000
_cell.length_b   1.000
_cell.length_c   1.000
_cell.angle_alpha   90.00
_cell.angle_beta   90.00
_cell.angle_gamma   90.00
#
_symmetry.space_group_name_H-M   'P 1'
#
loop_
_entity.id
_entity.type
_entity.pdbx_description
1 polymer ?
#
loop_
_entity_poly.entity_id
_entity_poly.type
_entity_poly.pdbx_seq_one_letter_code
_entity_poly.pdbx_strand_id
1 'polypeptide(L)'
;MSAVSITRKPTGNDTEWVIYRDISMSPYDIAWVAMIPVPLYKETKLSKDFKLAFPECFAWLLNSQNESGSWSRTGACSIAPDLSSLWSLGVFKDHAGTYFEERLREIGFTLEHFNNIFEKGTCFMRYALNEWDIDDDDANMAGFEIVAPFLISQLEKLDSPIFLDFPNKKRLLKENKRKISQIPIEAMSKLASIHQPLEAFIGVINLSCIQNSRFQAINGSYGSSAITAAVLIDAPKWDDKAYEFLQKIISRCF
;
A
#
# COMPACT_ATOMS: atom_id res chain seq x y z
N MET A 1 15.53 -31.75 -32.14
CA MET A 1 14.10 -32.13 -32.25
C MET A 1 13.32 -31.03 -31.54
N SER A 2 13.17 -29.89 -32.21
CA SER A 2 12.00 -29.51 -33.04
C SER A 2 10.87 -28.93 -32.19
N ALA A 3 10.69 -27.63 -32.36
CA ALA A 3 9.62 -26.81 -31.83
C ALA A 3 8.24 -27.33 -32.25
N VAL A 4 7.23 -27.13 -31.40
CA VAL A 4 5.83 -27.08 -31.82
C VAL A 4 5.28 -25.73 -31.40
N SER A 5 5.25 -24.82 -32.36
CA SER A 5 4.45 -23.61 -32.34
C SER A 5 2.98 -24.02 -32.51
N ILE A 6 2.11 -23.62 -31.57
CA ILE A 6 0.67 -23.65 -31.79
C ILE A 6 0.18 -22.21 -31.74
N THR A 7 0.15 -21.59 -32.92
CA THR A 7 -0.61 -20.37 -33.19
C THR A 7 -2.10 -20.74 -33.24
N ARG A 8 -2.84 -20.43 -32.18
CA ARG A 8 -4.31 -20.45 -32.22
C ARG A 8 -4.80 -19.05 -32.59
N LYS A 9 -5.52 -18.95 -33.70
CA LYS A 9 -6.22 -17.71 -34.12
C LYS A 9 -7.25 -17.32 -33.04
N PRO A 10 -7.45 -16.03 -32.75
CA PRO A 10 -8.49 -15.60 -31.83
C PRO A 10 -9.84 -15.81 -32.53
N THR A 11 -10.62 -16.76 -32.03
CA THR A 11 -12.04 -16.89 -32.36
C THR A 11 -12.80 -15.97 -31.42
N GLY A 12 -13.50 -14.99 -31.98
CA GLY A 12 -14.20 -13.94 -31.24
C GLY A 12 -15.12 -14.47 -30.15
N ASN A 13 -14.61 -14.51 -28.91
CA ASN A 13 -15.32 -14.35 -27.64
C ASN A 13 -14.34 -14.31 -26.44
N ASP A 14 -13.10 -13.83 -26.65
CA ASP A 14 -12.04 -13.77 -25.63
C ASP A 14 -12.22 -12.57 -24.67
N THR A 15 -13.37 -12.49 -23.98
CA THR A 15 -13.60 -11.54 -22.86
C THR A 15 -13.63 -12.22 -21.48
N GLU A 16 -13.32 -13.51 -21.39
CA GLU A 16 -13.11 -14.19 -20.11
C GLU A 16 -11.63 -14.27 -19.76
N TRP A 17 -11.05 -13.15 -19.32
CA TRP A 17 -9.92 -13.20 -18.40
C TRP A 17 -10.45 -13.39 -16.98
N VAL A 18 -11.08 -14.53 -16.72
CA VAL A 18 -11.45 -14.97 -15.36
C VAL A 18 -10.43 -16.01 -14.92
N ILE A 19 -9.36 -15.53 -14.28
CA ILE A 19 -8.58 -16.33 -13.34
C ILE A 19 -8.47 -15.48 -12.07
N TYR A 20 -9.52 -15.51 -11.26
CA TYR A 20 -9.47 -15.06 -9.86
C TYR A 20 -8.57 -16.05 -9.12
N ARG A 21 -7.31 -15.68 -8.90
CA ARG A 21 -6.58 -16.26 -7.75
C ARG A 21 -7.30 -15.77 -6.51
N ASP A 22 -7.51 -16.65 -5.53
CA ASP A 22 -7.88 -16.26 -4.17
C ASP A 22 -6.99 -15.10 -3.75
N ILE A 23 -7.53 -13.88 -3.70
CA ILE A 23 -6.77 -12.70 -3.28
C ILE A 23 -6.65 -12.81 -1.77
N SER A 24 -5.63 -13.53 -1.29
CA SER A 24 -5.19 -13.42 0.08
C SER A 24 -4.64 -12.00 0.26
N MET A 25 -5.25 -11.21 1.14
CA MET A 25 -4.69 -9.89 1.47
C MET A 25 -3.36 -10.09 2.19
N SER A 26 -2.28 -9.58 1.61
CA SER A 26 -0.99 -9.54 2.30
C SER A 26 -1.02 -8.45 3.38
N PRO A 27 -0.13 -8.50 4.40
CA PRO A 27 -0.03 -7.40 5.37
C PRO A 27 0.21 -6.04 4.71
N TYR A 28 0.91 -6.02 3.57
CA TYR A 28 1.08 -4.83 2.73
C TYR A 28 -0.26 -4.31 2.17
N ASP A 29 -1.08 -5.17 1.59
CA ASP A 29 -2.41 -4.79 1.09
C ASP A 29 -3.33 -4.30 2.22
N ILE A 30 -3.29 -4.97 3.38
CA ILE A 30 -4.10 -4.59 4.56
C ILE A 30 -3.69 -3.20 5.04
N ALA A 31 -2.40 -2.90 5.12
CA ALA A 31 -1.91 -1.59 5.53
C ALA A 31 -2.38 -0.46 4.60
N TRP A 32 -2.37 -0.69 3.29
CA TRP A 32 -2.92 0.28 2.33
C TRP A 32 -4.43 0.50 2.53
N VAL A 33 -5.20 -0.57 2.69
CA VAL A 33 -6.65 -0.48 2.91
C VAL A 33 -6.98 0.19 4.25
N ALA A 34 -6.17 -0.04 5.27
CA ALA A 34 -6.32 0.55 6.61
C ALA A 34 -6.10 2.08 6.65
N MET A 35 -5.62 2.69 5.56
CA MET A 35 -5.50 4.15 5.43
C MET A 35 -6.71 4.82 4.78
N ILE A 36 -7.64 4.06 4.19
CA ILE A 36 -8.72 4.63 3.39
C ILE A 36 -9.69 5.40 4.31
N PRO A 37 -9.84 6.72 4.11
CA PRO A 37 -10.80 7.49 4.88
C PRO A 37 -12.21 7.34 4.28
N VAL A 38 -13.24 7.65 5.08
CA VAL A 38 -14.60 7.82 4.56
C VAL A 38 -14.67 8.98 3.55
N PRO A 39 -15.61 8.97 2.58
CA PRO A 39 -15.72 9.98 1.55
C PRO A 39 -15.76 11.42 2.08
N LEU A 40 -16.49 11.64 3.19
CA LEU A 40 -16.64 12.95 3.81
C LEU A 40 -15.29 13.59 4.16
N TYR A 41 -14.34 12.81 4.69
CA TYR A 41 -13.02 13.34 5.01
C TYR A 41 -12.22 13.75 3.77
N LYS A 42 -12.42 13.09 2.62
CA LYS A 42 -11.76 13.52 1.38
C LYS A 42 -12.24 14.90 0.92
N GLU A 43 -13.51 15.19 1.14
CA GLU A 43 -14.12 16.47 0.78
C GLU A 43 -13.71 17.58 1.74
N THR A 44 -13.73 17.33 3.05
CA THR A 44 -13.50 18.37 4.06
C THR A 44 -12.04 18.51 4.48
N LYS A 45 -11.28 17.40 4.49
CA LYS A 45 -9.92 17.28 5.06
C LYS A 45 -9.83 17.76 6.52
N LEU A 46 -10.94 17.77 7.25
CA LEU A 46 -10.99 18.17 8.66
C LEU A 46 -10.86 16.94 9.56
N SER A 47 -9.98 17.00 10.57
CA SER A 47 -9.75 15.88 11.50
C SER A 47 -11.01 15.39 12.21
N LYS A 48 -11.97 16.29 12.50
CA LYS A 48 -13.26 15.93 13.10
C LYS A 48 -14.11 15.02 12.20
N ASP A 49 -13.91 15.05 10.88
CA ASP A 49 -14.67 14.25 9.91
C ASP A 49 -13.90 12.97 9.52
N PHE A 50 -12.66 12.82 10.00
CA PHE A 50 -11.84 11.65 9.71
C PHE A 50 -12.43 10.40 10.38
N LYS A 51 -12.75 9.40 9.57
CA LYS A 51 -13.06 8.03 9.98
C LYS A 51 -12.50 7.08 8.93
N LEU A 52 -12.22 5.85 9.33
CA LEU A 52 -11.77 4.79 8.43
C LEU A 52 -12.96 4.20 7.66
N ALA A 53 -12.79 3.97 6.36
CA ALA A 53 -13.76 3.26 5.54
C ALA A 53 -13.79 1.76 5.85
N PHE A 54 -12.67 1.21 6.33
CA PHE A 54 -12.47 -0.20 6.68
C PHE A 54 -11.75 -0.33 8.04
N PRO A 55 -12.44 -0.04 9.16
CA PRO A 55 -11.83 -0.08 10.50
C PRO A 55 -11.28 -1.47 10.88
N GLU A 56 -11.81 -2.55 10.30
CA GLU A 56 -11.38 -3.93 10.53
C GLU A 56 -9.93 -4.16 10.08
N CYS A 57 -9.52 -3.56 8.95
CA CYS A 57 -8.14 -3.64 8.47
C CYS A 57 -7.16 -2.94 9.42
N PHE A 58 -7.56 -1.80 9.99
CA PHE A 58 -6.75 -1.10 10.97
C PHE A 58 -6.70 -1.85 12.30
N ALA A 59 -7.82 -2.44 12.73
CA ALA A 59 -7.86 -3.31 13.90
C ALA A 59 -6.95 -4.54 13.73
N TRP A 60 -6.88 -5.10 12.52
CA TRP A 60 -5.95 -6.18 12.21
C TRP A 60 -4.49 -5.75 12.40
N LEU A 61 -4.10 -4.54 11.98
CA LEU A 61 -2.74 -4.02 12.22
C LEU A 61 -2.43 -3.96 13.72
N LEU A 62 -3.37 -3.49 14.55
CA LEU A 62 -3.16 -3.38 15.99
C LEU A 62 -3.12 -4.73 16.72
N ASN A 63 -3.72 -5.79 16.15
CA ASN A 63 -3.81 -7.11 16.78
C ASN A 63 -2.83 -8.15 16.24
N SER A 64 -2.25 -7.93 15.06
CA SER A 64 -1.50 -8.98 14.34
C SER A 64 0.00 -8.75 14.29
N GLN A 65 0.52 -7.72 14.97
CA GLN A 65 1.96 -7.52 15.12
C GLN A 65 2.55 -8.64 15.98
N ASN A 66 3.61 -9.28 15.48
CA ASN A 66 4.31 -10.34 16.19
C ASN A 66 5.23 -9.77 17.30
N GLU A 67 5.84 -10.66 18.09
CA GLU A 67 6.71 -10.29 19.22
C GLU A 67 7.94 -9.47 18.81
N SER A 68 8.46 -9.66 17.59
CA SER A 68 9.60 -8.87 17.10
C SER A 68 9.20 -7.46 16.66
N GLY A 69 7.91 -7.13 16.64
CA GLY A 69 7.38 -5.87 16.14
C GLY A 69 7.02 -5.88 14.65
N SER A 70 7.02 -7.05 14.00
CA SER A 70 6.74 -7.18 12.57
C SER A 70 5.31 -7.62 12.27
N TRP A 71 4.77 -7.23 11.12
CA TRP A 71 3.48 -7.69 10.58
C TRP A 71 3.60 -8.82 9.56
N SER A 72 4.82 -9.27 9.28
CA SER A 72 5.10 -10.22 8.21
C SER A 72 6.19 -11.23 8.63
N ARG A 73 6.75 -11.97 7.66
CA ARG A 73 7.84 -12.92 7.90
C ARG A 73 9.16 -12.16 8.02
N THR A 74 10.10 -12.65 8.82
CA THR A 74 11.40 -12.01 9.03
C THR A 74 12.24 -11.94 7.73
N GLY A 75 13.07 -10.91 7.60
CA GLY A 75 13.98 -10.70 6.45
C GLY A 75 13.52 -9.60 5.49
N ALA A 76 14.14 -9.48 4.31
CA ALA A 76 13.86 -8.38 3.37
C ALA A 76 12.39 -8.33 2.88
N CYS A 77 11.72 -9.48 2.82
CA CYS A 77 10.29 -9.58 2.54
C CYS A 77 9.40 -8.83 3.54
N SER A 78 9.92 -8.48 4.72
CA SER A 78 9.19 -7.71 5.73
C SER A 78 9.19 -6.23 5.45
N ILE A 79 10.19 -5.70 4.76
CA ILE A 79 10.40 -4.25 4.80
C ILE A 79 9.23 -3.47 4.19
N ALA A 80 8.68 -3.89 3.05
CA ALA A 80 7.56 -3.17 2.43
C ALA A 80 6.26 -3.29 3.24
N PRO A 81 5.81 -4.50 3.64
CA PRO A 81 4.66 -4.63 4.55
C PRO A 81 4.81 -3.82 5.83
N ASP A 82 5.95 -3.90 6.50
CA ASP A 82 6.14 -3.29 7.81
C ASP A 82 6.30 -1.76 7.73
N LEU A 83 6.97 -1.23 6.70
CA LEU A 83 6.97 0.20 6.41
C LEU A 83 5.55 0.71 6.13
N SER A 84 4.76 -0.03 5.35
CA SER A 84 3.40 0.37 5.02
C SER A 84 2.48 0.34 6.25
N SER A 85 2.63 -0.66 7.13
CA SER A 85 1.90 -0.73 8.39
C SER A 85 2.22 0.45 9.30
N LEU A 86 3.50 0.77 9.48
CA LEU A 86 3.90 1.95 10.26
C LEU A 86 3.35 3.24 9.68
N TRP A 87 3.43 3.39 8.35
CA TRP A 87 2.90 4.57 7.69
C TRP A 87 1.38 4.67 7.88
N SER A 88 0.65 3.56 7.78
CA SER A 88 -0.79 3.52 8.04
C SER A 88 -1.15 3.96 9.45
N LEU A 89 -0.41 3.50 10.46
CA LEU A 89 -0.62 3.92 11.85
C LEU A 89 -0.33 5.42 12.03
N GLY A 90 0.75 5.92 11.42
CA GLY A 90 1.12 7.34 11.45
C GLY A 90 0.06 8.23 10.78
N VAL A 91 -0.38 7.87 9.57
CA VAL A 91 -1.43 8.58 8.83
C VAL A 91 -2.73 8.66 9.63
N PHE A 92 -3.12 7.57 10.29
CA PHE A 92 -4.31 7.59 11.14
C PHE A 92 -4.18 8.60 12.29
N LYS A 93 -3.02 8.65 12.95
CA LYS A 93 -2.73 9.60 14.03
C LYS A 93 -2.79 11.04 13.51
N ASP A 94 -2.11 11.33 12.40
CA ASP A 94 -2.05 12.67 11.81
C ASP A 94 -3.43 13.14 11.35
N HIS A 95 -4.15 12.31 10.58
CA HIS A 95 -5.49 12.65 10.09
C HIS A 95 -6.49 12.85 11.24
N ALA A 96 -6.44 12.01 12.27
CA ALA A 96 -7.32 12.16 13.43
C ALA A 96 -6.96 13.38 14.29
N GLY A 97 -5.71 13.84 14.29
CA GLY A 97 -5.26 15.05 14.97
C GLY A 97 -5.71 15.11 16.44
N THR A 98 -6.39 16.18 16.84
CA THR A 98 -6.91 16.33 18.21
C THR A 98 -7.98 15.31 18.61
N TYR A 99 -8.57 14.60 17.65
CA TYR A 99 -9.57 13.56 17.86
C TYR A 99 -8.96 12.15 17.92
N PHE A 100 -7.64 12.01 17.88
CA PHE A 100 -6.95 10.73 17.81
C PHE A 100 -7.39 9.71 18.86
N GLU A 101 -7.43 10.10 20.14
CA GLU A 101 -7.84 9.19 21.21
C GLU A 101 -9.34 8.81 21.12
N GLU A 102 -10.19 9.73 20.69
CA GLU A 102 -11.61 9.44 20.43
C GLU A 102 -11.76 8.42 19.29
N ARG A 103 -11.05 8.62 18.18
CA ARG A 103 -11.07 7.71 17.04
C ARG A 103 -10.56 6.33 17.39
N LEU A 104 -9.51 6.21 18.22
CA LEU A 104 -9.05 4.92 18.74
C LEU A 104 -10.13 4.22 19.59
N ARG A 105 -10.82 4.97 20.47
CA ARG A 105 -11.89 4.38 21.30
C ARG A 105 -13.06 3.90 20.46
N GLU A 106 -13.44 4.61 19.40
CA GLU A 106 -14.53 4.19 18.49
C GLU A 106 -14.25 2.84 17.82
N ILE A 107 -12.98 2.52 17.55
CA ILE A 107 -12.56 1.23 16.98
C ILE A 107 -12.14 0.21 18.05
N GLY A 108 -12.31 0.52 19.34
CA GLY A 108 -12.11 -0.41 20.45
C GLY A 108 -10.67 -0.53 20.97
N PHE A 109 -9.80 0.45 20.72
CA PHE A 109 -8.40 0.43 21.16
C PHE A 109 -8.05 1.57 22.12
N THR A 110 -7.02 1.35 22.95
CA THR A 110 -6.47 2.35 23.86
C THR A 110 -5.25 3.05 23.25
N LEU A 111 -4.97 4.26 23.74
CA LEU A 111 -3.76 5.00 23.37
C LEU A 111 -2.48 4.21 23.74
N GLU A 112 -2.49 3.54 24.89
CA GLU A 112 -1.36 2.71 25.35
C GLU A 112 -1.09 1.56 24.38
N HIS A 113 -2.13 0.83 23.96
CA HIS A 113 -1.99 -0.26 23.01
C HIS A 113 -1.42 0.24 21.68
N PHE A 114 -1.98 1.32 21.14
CA PHE A 114 -1.48 1.93 19.91
C PHE A 114 0.01 2.31 20.03
N ASN A 115 0.39 3.03 21.10
CA ASN A 115 1.76 3.49 21.27
C ASN A 115 2.75 2.31 21.37
N ASN A 116 2.39 1.25 22.11
CA ASN A 116 3.22 0.05 22.20
C ASN A 116 3.41 -0.62 20.81
N ILE A 117 2.34 -0.75 20.01
CA ILE A 117 2.44 -1.33 18.66
C ILE A 117 3.28 -0.44 17.73
N PHE A 118 3.06 0.88 17.77
CA PHE A 118 3.76 1.85 16.95
C PHE A 118 5.26 1.92 17.27
N GLU A 119 5.62 1.95 18.55
CA GLU A 119 7.01 1.96 19.02
C GLU A 119 7.73 0.65 18.68
N LYS A 120 7.09 -0.50 18.92
CA LYS A 120 7.64 -1.81 18.57
C LYS A 120 7.91 -1.94 17.07
N GLY A 121 6.97 -1.53 16.23
CA GLY A 121 7.14 -1.54 14.78
C GLY A 121 8.27 -0.61 14.34
N THR A 122 8.38 0.56 14.95
CA THR A 122 9.46 1.51 14.67
C THR A 122 10.83 0.94 15.04
N CYS A 123 10.93 0.27 16.19
CA CYS A 123 12.16 -0.42 16.61
C CYS A 123 12.51 -1.58 15.68
N PHE A 124 11.53 -2.40 15.31
CA PHE A 124 11.72 -3.47 14.32
C PHE A 124 12.25 -2.93 13.00
N MET A 125 11.65 -1.84 12.48
CA MET A 125 12.07 -1.29 11.20
C MET A 125 13.48 -0.73 11.21
N ARG A 126 13.91 -0.11 12.32
CA ARG A 126 15.31 0.31 12.48
C ARG A 126 16.27 -0.88 12.44
N TYR A 127 15.92 -1.98 13.10
CA TYR A 127 16.71 -3.20 13.07
C TYR A 127 16.72 -3.83 11.66
N ALA A 128 15.55 -4.07 11.08
CA ALA A 128 15.41 -4.75 9.80
C ALA A 128 16.11 -3.99 8.66
N LEU A 129 16.05 -2.66 8.62
CA LEU A 129 16.76 -1.85 7.62
C LEU A 129 18.27 -1.83 7.82
N ASN A 130 18.77 -1.99 9.04
CA ASN A 130 20.20 -2.10 9.31
C ASN A 130 20.77 -3.42 8.80
N GLU A 131 20.02 -4.51 8.93
CA GLU A 131 20.40 -5.85 8.46
C GLU A 131 20.08 -6.08 6.97
N TRP A 132 19.43 -5.12 6.31
CA TRP A 132 18.94 -5.31 4.96
C TRP A 132 20.06 -5.24 3.91
N ASP A 133 20.29 -6.37 3.25
CA ASP A 133 21.12 -6.45 2.05
C ASP A 133 20.31 -6.11 0.79
N ILE A 134 20.69 -5.01 0.13
CA ILE A 134 20.03 -4.53 -1.09
C ILE A 134 20.44 -5.37 -2.32
N ASP A 135 21.53 -6.14 -2.23
CA ASP A 135 22.02 -6.97 -3.35
C ASP A 135 21.49 -8.39 -3.34
N ASP A 136 20.73 -8.76 -2.31
CA ASP A 136 20.11 -10.08 -2.26
C ASP A 136 18.90 -10.12 -3.21
N ASP A 137 19.15 -10.56 -4.44
CA ASP A 137 18.15 -10.73 -5.49
C ASP A 137 17.07 -11.77 -5.11
N ASP A 138 17.36 -12.72 -4.22
CA ASP A 138 16.41 -13.72 -3.75
C ASP A 138 15.50 -13.17 -2.64
N ALA A 139 16.01 -12.24 -1.82
CA ALA A 139 15.26 -11.60 -0.74
C ALA A 139 14.50 -10.34 -1.18
N ASN A 140 14.93 -9.68 -2.25
CA ASN A 140 14.33 -8.44 -2.75
C ASN A 140 13.25 -8.70 -3.81
N MET A 141 12.00 -8.44 -3.43
CA MET A 141 10.87 -8.50 -4.38
C MET A 141 10.98 -7.43 -5.45
N ALA A 142 10.60 -7.75 -6.69
CA ALA A 142 10.57 -6.79 -7.79
C ALA A 142 9.75 -5.54 -7.44
N GLY A 143 10.35 -4.36 -7.59
CA GLY A 143 9.69 -3.07 -7.31
C GLY A 143 9.99 -2.49 -5.93
N PHE A 144 10.70 -3.23 -5.07
CA PHE A 144 11.05 -2.78 -3.73
C PHE A 144 11.88 -1.49 -3.70
N GLU A 145 12.80 -1.33 -4.66
CA GLU A 145 13.65 -0.13 -4.78
C GLU A 145 12.87 1.10 -5.26
N ILE A 146 11.57 0.95 -5.53
CA ILE A 146 10.61 2.03 -5.75
C ILE A 146 9.74 2.20 -4.50
N VAL A 147 9.16 1.12 -3.98
CA VAL A 147 8.22 1.14 -2.84
C VAL A 147 8.89 1.61 -1.55
N ALA A 148 10.01 1.03 -1.16
CA ALA A 148 10.61 1.34 0.14
C ALA A 148 11.10 2.80 0.24
N PRO A 149 11.78 3.38 -0.77
CA PRO A 149 12.10 4.81 -0.77
C PRO A 149 10.87 5.70 -0.67
N PHE A 150 9.80 5.34 -1.37
CA PHE A 150 8.52 6.04 -1.26
C PHE A 150 8.02 5.98 0.18
N LEU A 151 7.85 4.79 0.76
CA LEU A 151 7.32 4.64 2.12
C LEU A 151 8.20 5.32 3.18
N ILE A 152 9.53 5.21 3.07
CA ILE A 152 10.47 5.95 3.94
C ILE A 152 10.22 7.45 3.83
N SER A 153 10.07 7.98 2.60
CA SER A 153 9.79 9.41 2.42
C SER A 153 8.44 9.83 2.97
N GLN A 154 7.45 8.93 3.00
CA GLN A 154 6.13 9.20 3.55
C GLN A 154 6.16 9.22 5.09
N LEU A 155 6.92 8.32 5.73
CA LEU A 155 7.16 8.34 7.17
C LEU A 155 7.88 9.62 7.64
N GLU A 156 8.78 10.16 6.83
CA GLU A 156 9.48 11.43 7.10
C GLU A 156 8.55 12.67 6.96
N LYS A 157 7.38 12.53 6.31
CA LYS A 157 6.39 13.60 6.08
C LYS A 157 5.25 13.62 7.10
N LEU A 158 5.20 12.66 8.03
CA LEU A 158 4.19 12.64 9.09
C LEU A 158 4.32 13.88 9.99
N ASP A 159 3.24 14.27 10.69
CA ASP A 159 3.27 15.37 11.66
C ASP A 159 4.27 15.11 12.79
N SER A 160 4.46 13.82 13.13
CA SER A 160 5.57 13.33 13.95
C SER A 160 6.49 12.46 13.09
N PRO A 161 7.52 13.04 12.44
CA PRO A 161 8.35 12.34 11.47
C PRO A 161 9.10 11.15 12.07
N ILE A 162 9.11 10.03 11.34
CA ILE A 162 9.99 8.90 11.65
C ILE A 162 11.17 8.92 10.68
N PHE A 163 12.34 9.26 11.21
CA PHE A 163 13.59 9.16 10.47
C PHE A 163 14.18 7.76 10.62
N LEU A 164 14.35 7.09 9.49
CA LEU A 164 15.03 5.79 9.39
C LEU A 164 16.37 6.02 8.71
N ASP A 165 17.46 5.87 9.46
CA ASP A 165 18.83 5.88 8.94
C ASP A 165 19.42 4.47 9.02
N PHE A 166 20.11 4.05 7.97
CA PHE A 166 20.67 2.71 7.83
C PHE A 166 21.80 2.70 6.79
N PRO A 167 22.77 1.78 6.89
CA PRO A 167 23.99 1.79 6.07
C PRO A 167 23.74 1.92 4.56
N ASN A 168 22.71 1.24 4.06
CA ASN A 168 22.43 1.15 2.63
C ASN A 168 21.49 2.25 2.10
N LYS A 169 21.06 3.23 2.92
CA LYS A 169 20.07 4.26 2.52
C LYS A 169 20.49 5.06 1.30
N LYS A 170 21.74 5.55 1.24
CA LYS A 170 22.25 6.33 0.11
C LYS A 170 22.25 5.52 -1.19
N ARG A 171 22.59 4.24 -1.10
CA ARG A 171 22.61 3.32 -2.24
C ARG A 171 21.20 3.06 -2.74
N LEU A 172 20.26 2.76 -1.84
CA LEU A 172 18.85 2.60 -2.16
C LEU A 172 18.32 3.79 -2.95
N LEU A 173 18.56 5.01 -2.46
CA LEU A 173 18.09 6.24 -3.11
C LEU A 173 18.74 6.47 -4.49
N LYS A 174 19.96 5.99 -4.70
CA LYS A 174 20.62 6.03 -6.02
C LYS A 174 19.94 5.06 -7.00
N GLU A 175 19.65 3.83 -6.58
CA GLU A 175 18.95 2.85 -7.40
C GLU A 175 17.51 3.28 -7.70
N ASN A 176 16.82 3.85 -6.71
CA ASN A 176 15.51 4.43 -6.88
C ASN A 176 15.49 5.48 -8.00
N LYS A 177 16.40 6.46 -7.95
CA LYS A 177 16.54 7.50 -8.98
C LYS A 177 16.82 6.90 -10.36
N ARG A 178 17.69 5.89 -10.43
CA ARG A 178 18.02 5.19 -11.68
C ARG A 178 16.81 4.42 -12.24
N LYS A 179 16.03 3.73 -11.41
CA LYS A 179 14.84 3.01 -11.86
C LYS A 179 13.72 3.96 -12.27
N ILE A 180 13.44 4.99 -11.48
CA ILE A 180 12.40 5.98 -11.80
C ILE A 180 12.70 6.70 -13.12
N SER A 181 13.97 7.05 -13.41
CA SER A 181 14.32 7.72 -14.67
C SER A 181 14.13 6.84 -15.92
N GLN A 182 14.04 5.52 -15.74
CA GLN A 182 13.76 4.57 -16.81
C GLN A 182 12.26 4.36 -17.02
N ILE A 183 11.43 4.80 -16.08
CA ILE A 183 9.98 4.64 -16.16
C ILE A 183 9.41 5.82 -16.96
N PRO A 184 8.73 5.56 -18.09
CA PRO A 184 8.10 6.62 -18.85
C PRO A 184 6.82 7.06 -18.11
N ILE A 185 6.95 7.97 -17.13
CA ILE A 185 5.85 8.45 -16.28
C ILE A 185 4.65 8.93 -17.13
N GLU A 186 4.92 9.60 -18.24
CA GLU A 186 3.92 10.06 -19.20
C GLU A 186 3.17 8.91 -19.90
N ALA A 187 3.82 7.76 -20.06
CA ALA A 187 3.22 6.54 -20.63
C ALA A 187 2.64 5.59 -19.57
N MET A 188 2.94 5.76 -18.27
CA MET A 188 2.30 4.99 -17.20
C MET A 188 0.78 5.20 -17.18
N SER A 189 0.34 6.43 -17.43
CA SER A 189 -1.07 6.78 -17.63
C SER A 189 -1.72 6.13 -18.87
N LYS A 190 -0.97 5.38 -19.67
CA LYS A 190 -1.40 4.71 -20.91
C LYS A 190 -1.19 3.19 -20.88
N LEU A 191 -0.45 2.65 -19.92
CA LEU A 191 -0.05 1.24 -19.89
C LEU A 191 -0.67 0.55 -18.68
N ALA A 192 -1.82 -0.09 -18.91
CA ALA A 192 -2.47 -1.00 -17.96
C ALA A 192 -1.66 -2.29 -17.70
N SER A 193 -0.51 -2.46 -18.37
CA SER A 193 0.33 -3.66 -18.37
C SER A 193 1.60 -3.53 -17.50
N ILE A 194 1.75 -2.45 -16.73
CA ILE A 194 2.96 -2.26 -15.92
C ILE A 194 2.80 -3.03 -14.61
N HIS A 195 3.59 -4.11 -14.44
CA HIS A 195 3.75 -4.87 -13.19
C HIS A 195 4.56 -4.10 -12.12
N GLN A 196 4.38 -2.79 -12.03
CA GLN A 196 5.08 -1.93 -11.06
C GLN A 196 4.10 -1.52 -9.97
N PRO A 197 4.59 -1.27 -8.74
CA PRO A 197 3.77 -0.82 -7.63
C PRO A 197 3.33 0.64 -7.87
N LEU A 198 2.23 0.83 -8.60
CA LEU A 198 1.69 2.15 -8.98
C LEU A 198 1.34 2.99 -7.74
N GLU A 199 0.99 2.35 -6.63
CA GLU A 199 0.78 2.96 -5.33
C GLU A 199 2.00 3.71 -4.79
N ALA A 200 3.22 3.31 -5.17
CA ALA A 200 4.45 4.01 -4.80
C ALA A 200 4.69 5.31 -5.60
N PHE A 201 3.82 5.60 -6.57
CA PHE A 201 3.85 6.83 -7.37
C PHE A 201 2.73 7.81 -7.02
N ILE A 202 2.02 7.59 -5.90
CA ILE A 202 1.08 8.58 -5.35
C ILE A 202 1.81 9.91 -5.13
N GLY A 203 1.20 11.01 -5.55
CA GLY A 203 1.80 12.34 -5.54
C GLY A 203 2.79 12.64 -6.68
N VAL A 204 3.16 11.63 -7.49
CA VAL A 204 3.97 11.79 -8.72
C VAL A 204 3.11 11.61 -9.97
N ILE A 205 2.23 10.61 -9.97
CA ILE A 205 1.25 10.40 -11.03
C ILE A 205 -0.03 11.13 -10.67
N ASN A 206 -0.62 11.81 -11.65
CA ASN A 206 -1.97 12.32 -11.52
C ASN A 206 -2.98 11.16 -11.54
N LEU A 207 -3.46 10.74 -10.37
CA LEU A 207 -4.40 9.61 -10.26
C LEU A 207 -5.74 9.86 -10.95
N SER A 208 -6.09 11.12 -11.26
CA SER A 208 -7.25 11.40 -12.13
C SER A 208 -7.09 10.82 -13.54
N CYS A 209 -5.85 10.62 -14.00
CA CYS A 209 -5.56 9.97 -15.28
C CYS A 209 -5.77 8.45 -15.25
N ILE A 210 -5.83 7.83 -14.07
CA ILE A 210 -6.14 6.40 -13.93
C ILE A 210 -7.59 6.15 -13.56
N GLN A 211 -8.30 7.11 -12.95
CA GLN A 211 -9.75 7.02 -12.68
C GLN A 211 -10.61 7.12 -13.96
N ASN A 212 -10.45 6.17 -14.87
CA ASN A 212 -11.28 6.02 -16.06
C ASN A 212 -11.43 4.54 -16.44
N SER A 213 -12.41 4.28 -17.30
CA SER A 213 -12.80 2.93 -17.73
C SER A 213 -11.72 2.14 -18.48
N ARG A 214 -10.58 2.75 -18.84
CA ARG A 214 -9.46 2.03 -19.48
C ARG A 214 -8.55 1.35 -18.47
N PHE A 215 -8.53 1.82 -17.22
CA PHE A 215 -7.63 1.30 -16.17
C PHE A 215 -8.35 0.55 -15.06
N GLN A 216 -9.63 0.86 -14.84
CA GLN A 216 -10.46 0.12 -13.89
C GLN A 216 -10.97 -1.18 -14.51
N ALA A 217 -10.71 -2.31 -13.85
CA ALA A 217 -11.25 -3.60 -14.25
C ALA A 217 -12.78 -3.66 -14.04
N ILE A 218 -13.45 -4.61 -14.70
CA ILE A 218 -14.91 -4.79 -14.61
C ILE A 218 -15.38 -4.99 -13.16
N ASN A 219 -14.56 -5.62 -12.32
CA ASN A 219 -14.84 -5.87 -10.91
C ASN A 219 -14.60 -4.66 -10.00
N GLY A 220 -14.14 -3.52 -10.54
CA GLY A 220 -13.87 -2.28 -9.81
C GLY A 220 -12.42 -2.07 -9.38
N SER A 221 -11.55 -3.07 -9.54
CA SER A 221 -10.15 -2.97 -9.09
C SER A 221 -9.24 -2.23 -10.07
N TYR A 222 -8.11 -1.75 -9.55
CA TYR A 222 -7.00 -1.16 -10.31
C TYR A 222 -5.78 -2.08 -10.30
N GLY A 223 -5.98 -3.39 -10.54
CA GLY A 223 -4.92 -4.39 -10.67
C GLY A 223 -4.46 -5.04 -9.35
N SER A 224 -4.47 -4.32 -8.22
CA SER A 224 -4.22 -4.88 -6.88
C SER A 224 -5.04 -4.17 -5.80
N SER A 225 -5.13 -4.76 -4.61
CA SER A 225 -5.80 -4.13 -3.46
C SER A 225 -5.08 -2.86 -3.03
N ALA A 226 -3.74 -2.85 -2.99
CA ALA A 226 -2.95 -1.66 -2.68
C ALA A 226 -3.18 -0.49 -3.67
N ILE A 227 -3.18 -0.74 -4.98
CA ILE A 227 -3.46 0.32 -5.98
C ILE A 227 -4.91 0.79 -5.90
N THR A 228 -5.84 -0.13 -5.68
CA THR A 228 -7.26 0.22 -5.51
C THR A 228 -7.47 1.08 -4.27
N ALA A 229 -6.78 0.77 -3.17
CA ALA A 229 -6.77 1.59 -1.97
C ALA A 229 -6.12 2.97 -2.20
N ALA A 230 -4.99 3.02 -2.92
CA ALA A 230 -4.33 4.27 -3.31
C ALA A 230 -5.27 5.23 -4.06
N VAL A 231 -6.10 4.71 -4.98
CA VAL A 231 -7.13 5.50 -5.67
C VAL A 231 -8.13 6.08 -4.67
N LEU A 232 -8.62 5.27 -3.73
CA LEU A 232 -9.56 5.73 -2.72
C LEU A 232 -8.93 6.72 -1.73
N ILE A 233 -7.63 6.65 -1.46
CA ILE A 233 -6.92 7.57 -0.58
C ILE A 233 -6.73 8.94 -1.25
N ASP A 234 -6.16 8.97 -2.45
CA ASP A 234 -5.55 10.18 -3.00
C ASP A 234 -6.21 10.72 -4.28
N ALA A 235 -6.97 9.91 -5.02
CA ALA A 235 -7.60 10.39 -6.24
C ALA A 235 -8.70 11.44 -5.95
N PRO A 236 -8.95 12.41 -6.86
CA PRO A 236 -9.79 13.56 -6.56
C PRO A 236 -11.27 13.22 -6.37
N LYS A 237 -11.74 12.13 -6.97
CA LYS A 237 -13.13 11.67 -6.84
C LYS A 237 -13.18 10.37 -6.06
N TRP A 238 -14.24 10.19 -5.27
CA TRP A 238 -14.55 8.89 -4.70
C TRP A 238 -14.96 7.92 -5.81
N ASP A 239 -14.56 6.66 -5.70
CA ASP A 239 -14.82 5.61 -6.69
C ASP A 239 -15.59 4.46 -6.02
N ASP A 240 -16.91 4.45 -6.21
CA ASP A 240 -17.79 3.46 -5.57
C ASP A 240 -17.47 2.02 -5.98
N LYS A 241 -17.04 1.81 -7.23
CA LYS A 241 -16.68 0.46 -7.72
C LYS A 241 -15.41 -0.05 -7.05
N ALA A 242 -14.42 0.82 -6.86
CA ALA A 242 -13.21 0.49 -6.13
C ALA A 242 -13.52 0.15 -4.66
N TYR A 243 -14.42 0.92 -4.03
CA TYR A 243 -14.89 0.66 -2.67
C TYR A 243 -15.61 -0.69 -2.57
N GLU A 244 -16.58 -0.95 -3.45
CA GLU A 244 -17.32 -2.22 -3.50
C GLU A 244 -16.40 -3.43 -3.74
N PHE A 245 -15.37 -3.28 -4.57
CA PHE A 245 -14.37 -4.31 -4.80
C PHE A 245 -13.64 -4.68 -3.50
N LEU A 246 -13.10 -3.68 -2.79
CA LEU A 246 -12.40 -3.89 -1.54
C LEU A 246 -13.33 -4.44 -0.46
N GLN A 247 -14.55 -3.93 -0.36
CA GLN A 247 -15.55 -4.42 0.59
C GLN A 247 -15.83 -5.91 0.39
N LYS A 248 -15.97 -6.38 -0.86
CA LYS A 248 -16.15 -7.82 -1.18
C LYS A 248 -14.96 -8.67 -0.75
N ILE A 249 -13.73 -8.17 -0.88
CA ILE A 249 -12.53 -8.89 -0.46
C ILE A 249 -12.46 -8.95 1.07
N ILE A 250 -12.61 -7.81 1.73
CA ILE A 250 -12.52 -7.67 3.18
C ILE A 250 -13.56 -8.55 3.88
N SER A 251 -14.79 -8.61 3.36
CA SER A 251 -15.86 -9.50 3.89
C SER A 251 -15.56 -11.00 3.83
N ARG A 252 -14.50 -11.40 3.13
CA ARG A 252 -14.00 -12.79 3.08
C ARG A 252 -12.76 -13.00 3.94
N CYS A 253 -12.11 -11.93 4.37
CA CYS A 253 -10.89 -11.95 5.16
C CYS A 253 -11.15 -11.76 6.67
N PHE A 254 -12.25 -11.10 7.04
CA PHE A 254 -12.62 -10.75 8.41
C PHE A 254 -14.04 -11.18 8.75
#